data_AF-A0A9P8S5F1-F1
#
_entry.id   AF-A0A9P8S5F1-F1
#
_cell.length_a   1.000
_cell.length_b   1.000
_cell.length_c   1.000
_cell.angle_alpha   90.00
_cell.angle_beta   90.00
_cell.angle_gamma   90.00
#
_symmetry.space_group_name_H-M   'P 1'
#
loop_
_entity.id
_entity.type
_entity.pdbx_description
1 polymer ?
#
loop_
_entity_poly.entity_id
_entity_poly.type
_entity_poly.pdbx_seq_one_letter_code
_entity_poly.pdbx_strand_id
1 'polypeptide(L)'
;MSAPEASTAQQAESKGGEKQYCYLTVFRKGEWGFGHGIEPEPKDAEKHEKPWSVFGPHTNSLGAIATPIKILENHQYWPDPIAYIKMCRIDADKDAFRATLLEFSDEHQQERPKGFMMAAWTKLCDSGVISRENFDAGLEVMTACGLQTREHLRDVREALKKYGGLWCHSSTKEIWVDGKRRHNLELKKYNHTVQGGKELSQGGVLRIL
;
A
#
# COMPACT_ATOMS: atom_id res chain seq x y z
N MET A 1 40.19 -49.52 -3.20
CA MET A 1 39.20 -49.20 -4.26
C MET A 1 38.03 -48.52 -3.58
N SER A 2 37.93 -47.21 -3.75
CA SER A 2 36.86 -46.39 -3.18
C SER A 2 35.62 -46.49 -4.07
N ALA A 3 34.52 -47.01 -3.52
CA ALA A 3 33.22 -46.98 -4.19
C ALA A 3 32.53 -45.63 -3.90
N PRO A 4 31.77 -45.09 -4.87
CA PRO A 4 31.55 -43.66 -5.01
C PRO A 4 30.48 -43.15 -4.02
N GLU A 5 30.72 -41.95 -3.53
CA GLU A 5 29.73 -41.12 -2.85
C GLU A 5 28.54 -40.94 -3.80
N ALA A 6 27.45 -41.62 -3.47
CA ALA A 6 26.16 -41.37 -4.09
C ALA A 6 25.76 -39.94 -3.75
N SER A 7 25.89 -39.06 -4.74
CA SER A 7 25.38 -37.71 -4.79
C SER A 7 23.95 -37.65 -4.25
N THR A 8 23.81 -37.32 -2.97
CA THR A 8 22.57 -36.82 -2.39
C THR A 8 22.38 -35.38 -2.86
N ALA A 9 22.16 -35.21 -4.16
CA ALA A 9 21.46 -34.06 -4.71
C ALA A 9 19.96 -34.23 -4.41
N GLN A 10 19.61 -34.26 -3.12
CA GLN A 10 18.23 -34.06 -2.70
C GLN A 10 18.00 -32.55 -2.68
N GLN A 11 17.41 -32.09 -3.78
CA GLN A 11 16.34 -31.09 -3.79
C GLN A 11 16.45 -30.06 -2.67
N ALA A 12 17.27 -29.03 -2.92
CA ALA A 12 16.89 -27.69 -2.49
C ALA A 12 15.62 -27.33 -3.27
N GLU A 13 14.46 -27.86 -2.85
CA GLU A 13 13.20 -27.18 -3.08
C GLU A 13 13.42 -25.77 -2.55
N SER A 14 13.45 -24.80 -3.46
CA SER A 14 13.44 -23.41 -3.09
C SER A 14 12.27 -23.25 -2.13
N LYS A 15 12.56 -22.91 -0.88
CA LYS A 15 11.55 -22.38 0.03
C LYS A 15 10.94 -21.21 -0.72
N GLY A 16 9.78 -21.42 -1.35
CA GLY A 16 9.11 -20.41 -2.14
C GLY A 16 8.91 -19.21 -1.24
N GLY A 17 9.70 -18.15 -1.46
CA GLY A 17 9.62 -16.95 -0.67
C GLY A 17 8.17 -16.47 -0.62
N GLU A 18 7.72 -16.00 0.54
CA GLU A 18 6.38 -15.42 0.67
C GLU A 18 6.20 -14.37 -0.43
N LYS A 19 5.15 -14.54 -1.25
CA LYS A 19 4.85 -13.61 -2.34
C LYS A 19 4.50 -12.26 -1.72
N GLN A 20 5.22 -11.23 -2.12
CA GLN A 20 5.00 -9.88 -1.64
C GLN A 20 4.39 -9.03 -2.73
N TYR A 21 3.52 -8.12 -2.31
CA TYR A 21 2.80 -7.25 -3.22
C TYR A 21 3.02 -5.80 -2.83
N CYS A 22 3.13 -4.97 -3.88
CA CYS A 22 2.96 -3.54 -3.75
C CYS A 22 1.45 -3.23 -3.77
N TYR A 23 1.02 -2.37 -2.88
CA TYR A 23 -0.35 -1.89 -2.81
C TYR A 23 -0.38 -0.37 -2.96
N LEU A 24 -1.39 0.14 -3.65
CA LEU A 24 -1.74 1.54 -3.62
C LEU A 24 -2.64 1.79 -2.43
N THR A 25 -2.16 2.55 -1.45
CA THR A 25 -2.98 3.02 -0.31
C THR A 25 -3.60 4.35 -0.68
N VAL A 26 -4.91 4.38 -0.91
CA VAL A 26 -5.65 5.60 -1.28
C VAL A 26 -6.21 6.26 -0.02
N PHE A 27 -5.72 7.45 0.31
CA PHE A 27 -6.12 8.18 1.51
C PHE A 27 -7.31 9.11 1.26
N ARG A 28 -7.18 9.96 0.24
CA ARG A 28 -8.22 10.90 -0.20
C ARG A 28 -7.93 11.39 -1.61
N LYS A 29 -8.71 12.35 -2.10
CA LYS A 29 -8.52 12.96 -3.43
C LYS A 29 -7.07 13.39 -3.62
N GLY A 30 -6.39 12.81 -4.61
CA GLY A 30 -5.02 13.16 -4.97
C GLY A 30 -3.94 12.79 -3.95
N GLU A 31 -4.28 12.03 -2.90
CA GLU A 31 -3.36 11.65 -1.82
C GLU A 31 -3.37 10.15 -1.63
N TRP A 32 -2.23 9.54 -1.88
CA TRP A 32 -2.03 8.11 -1.84
C TRP A 32 -0.57 7.78 -1.54
N GLY A 33 -0.31 6.55 -1.15
CA GLY A 33 1.01 6.03 -0.83
C GLY A 33 1.22 4.61 -1.33
N PHE A 34 2.47 4.13 -1.27
CA PHE A 34 2.84 2.76 -1.59
C PHE A 34 2.89 1.93 -0.32
N GLY A 35 2.07 0.89 -0.26
CA GLY A 35 2.16 -0.17 0.74
C GLY A 35 3.01 -1.32 0.23
N HIS A 36 3.83 -1.92 1.08
CA HIS A 36 4.38 -3.24 0.82
C HIS A 36 3.95 -4.19 1.92
N GLY A 37 3.52 -5.39 1.54
CA GLY A 37 3.01 -6.36 2.49
C GLY A 37 2.81 -7.73 1.86
N ILE A 38 2.61 -8.70 2.74
CA ILE A 38 2.04 -9.99 2.37
C ILE A 38 0.54 -9.74 2.16
N GLU A 39 -0.09 -10.55 1.31
CA GLU A 39 -1.56 -10.59 1.24
C GLU A 39 -2.13 -10.65 2.67
N PRO A 40 -3.19 -9.89 3.00
CA PRO A 40 -3.76 -9.92 4.34
C PRO A 40 -4.21 -11.35 4.65
N GLU A 41 -3.35 -12.10 5.32
CA GLU A 41 -3.76 -13.29 6.02
C GLU A 41 -4.48 -12.79 7.27
N PRO A 42 -5.76 -13.14 7.45
CA PRO A 42 -6.40 -12.97 8.73
C PRO A 42 -5.61 -13.83 9.73
N LYS A 43 -4.64 -13.24 10.44
CA LYS A 43 -3.91 -13.89 11.54
C LYS A 43 -4.36 -13.33 12.88
N ASP A 44 -4.37 -14.24 13.85
CA ASP A 44 -4.81 -14.03 15.21
C ASP A 44 -4.10 -12.87 15.92
N ALA A 45 -4.82 -12.30 16.89
CA ALA A 45 -4.63 -11.00 17.52
C ALA A 45 -3.31 -10.75 18.28
N GLU A 46 -2.35 -11.68 18.27
CA GLU A 46 -1.22 -11.68 19.20
C GLU A 46 0.08 -11.04 18.67
N LYS A 47 0.18 -10.76 17.37
CA LYS A 47 1.36 -10.04 16.83
C LYS A 47 1.00 -8.60 16.49
N HIS A 48 1.42 -7.68 17.34
CA HIS A 48 1.35 -6.23 17.12
C HIS A 48 2.26 -5.70 15.98
N GLU A 49 2.60 -6.53 15.00
CA GLU A 49 3.29 -6.05 13.80
C GLU A 49 2.28 -5.30 12.94
N LYS A 50 2.64 -4.07 12.53
CA LYS A 50 1.85 -3.32 11.56
C LYS A 50 1.75 -4.20 10.29
N PRO A 51 0.55 -4.50 9.78
CA PRO A 51 0.34 -5.55 8.76
C PRO A 51 1.03 -5.28 7.41
N TRP A 52 1.49 -4.05 7.19
CA TRP A 52 2.24 -3.60 6.02
C TRP A 52 2.93 -2.28 6.37
N SER A 53 4.07 -1.97 5.73
CA SER A 53 4.57 -0.60 5.75
C SER A 53 3.98 0.18 4.59
N VAL A 54 3.47 1.36 4.90
CA VAL A 54 3.00 2.32 3.91
C VAL A 54 3.97 3.49 3.87
N PHE A 55 4.27 3.98 2.67
CA PHE A 55 5.13 5.10 2.37
C PHE A 55 4.34 6.15 1.57
N GLY A 56 4.29 7.39 2.04
CA GLY A 56 3.52 8.43 1.39
C GLY A 56 3.85 9.83 1.87
N PRO A 57 3.18 10.86 1.31
CA PRO A 57 3.40 12.25 1.68
C PRO A 57 3.13 12.47 3.17
N HIS A 58 4.05 13.09 3.89
CA HIS A 58 3.82 13.38 5.30
C HIS A 58 2.75 14.45 5.51
N THR A 59 2.10 14.34 6.65
CA THR A 59 1.05 15.26 7.09
C THR A 59 1.43 15.89 8.44
N ASN A 60 0.94 17.09 8.72
CA ASN A 60 1.04 17.69 10.05
C ASN A 60 0.03 17.06 11.02
N SER A 61 0.04 17.50 12.29
CA SER A 61 -0.87 17.00 13.34
C SER A 61 -2.37 17.22 13.05
N LEU A 62 -2.71 18.06 12.06
CA LEU A 62 -4.07 18.30 11.59
C LEU A 62 -4.46 17.38 10.42
N GLY A 63 -3.57 16.48 10.01
CA GLY A 63 -3.76 15.59 8.86
C GLY A 63 -3.67 16.31 7.52
N ALA A 64 -3.20 17.55 7.46
CA ALA A 64 -2.95 18.26 6.21
C ALA A 64 -1.54 17.95 5.70
N ILE A 65 -1.34 17.92 4.38
CA ILE A 65 -0.02 17.73 3.78
C ILE A 65 0.92 18.84 4.27
N ALA A 66 2.05 18.45 4.84
CA ALA A 66 3.04 19.40 5.30
C ALA A 66 4.04 19.72 4.19
N THR A 67 4.47 20.98 4.18
CA THR A 67 5.42 21.54 3.21
C THR A 67 6.74 21.86 3.92
N PRO A 68 7.90 21.52 3.33
CA PRO A 68 8.09 20.87 2.02
C PRO A 68 7.60 19.42 2.00
N ILE A 69 6.99 18.89 0.93
CA ILE A 69 6.52 17.49 0.90
C ILE A 69 7.70 16.51 1.01
N LYS A 70 7.54 15.47 1.85
CA LYS A 70 8.50 14.37 2.05
C LYS A 70 7.76 13.04 2.20
N ILE A 71 8.41 11.93 1.85
CA ILE A 71 7.91 10.58 2.12
C ILE A 71 8.24 10.18 3.57
N LEU A 72 7.26 9.67 4.30
CA LEU A 72 7.47 9.00 5.59
C LEU A 72 6.84 7.60 5.57
N GLU A 73 7.35 6.73 6.43
CA GLU A 73 6.83 5.39 6.67
C GLU A 73 5.85 5.39 7.85
N ASN A 74 4.66 4.79 7.68
CA ASN A 74 3.70 4.52 8.76
C ASN A 74 3.44 5.73 9.68
N HIS A 75 3.30 6.91 9.09
CA HIS A 75 3.19 8.19 9.78
C HIS A 75 1.89 8.32 10.57
N GLN A 76 1.98 8.69 11.85
CA GLN A 76 0.85 8.63 12.79
C GLN A 76 -0.28 9.63 12.52
N TYR A 77 -0.01 10.69 11.74
CA TYR A 77 -1.01 11.70 11.38
C TYR A 77 -1.59 11.49 9.99
N TRP A 78 -1.36 10.33 9.37
CA TRP A 78 -2.03 10.04 8.12
C TRP A 78 -3.54 9.93 8.31
N PRO A 79 -4.31 10.47 7.36
CA PRO A 79 -5.73 10.19 7.31
C PRO A 79 -5.95 8.69 7.10
N ASP A 80 -7.14 8.25 7.49
CA ASP A 80 -7.54 6.88 7.30
C ASP A 80 -7.66 6.52 5.81
N PRO A 81 -7.12 5.37 5.38
CA PRO A 81 -7.19 4.94 4.00
C PRO A 81 -8.59 4.45 3.62
N ILE A 82 -9.00 4.81 2.41
CA ILE A 82 -10.26 4.41 1.78
C ILE A 82 -10.11 3.03 1.13
N ALA A 83 -8.95 2.73 0.54
CA ALA A 83 -8.69 1.48 -0.14
C ALA A 83 -7.20 1.14 -0.18
N TYR A 84 -6.92 -0.16 -0.28
CA TYR A 84 -5.62 -0.72 -0.62
C TYR A 84 -5.81 -1.57 -1.87
N ILE A 85 -5.20 -1.18 -2.98
CA ILE A 85 -5.38 -1.89 -4.26
C ILE A 85 -4.06 -2.56 -4.62
N LYS A 86 -4.08 -3.86 -4.97
CA LYS A 86 -2.87 -4.56 -5.39
C LYS A 86 -2.36 -3.93 -6.69
N MET A 87 -1.11 -3.48 -6.72
CA MET A 87 -0.49 -2.85 -7.88
C MET A 87 0.27 -3.86 -8.72
N CYS A 88 1.22 -4.55 -8.07
CA CYS A 88 2.08 -5.51 -8.71
C CYS A 88 2.69 -6.44 -7.66
N ARG A 89 3.28 -7.53 -8.13
CA ARG A 89 4.10 -8.40 -7.29
C ARG A 89 5.50 -7.80 -7.22
N ILE A 90 6.07 -7.74 -6.02
CA ILE A 90 7.47 -7.35 -5.84
C ILE A 90 8.27 -8.61 -5.58
N ASP A 91 9.20 -8.90 -6.49
CA ASP A 91 10.21 -9.95 -6.32
C ASP A 91 11.55 -9.39 -5.78
N ALA A 92 11.63 -8.08 -5.60
CA ALA A 92 12.80 -7.35 -5.14
C ALA A 92 12.94 -7.35 -3.60
N ASP A 93 14.15 -7.03 -3.14
CA ASP A 93 14.46 -6.81 -1.72
C ASP A 93 13.62 -5.66 -1.14
N LYS A 94 12.82 -5.97 -0.11
CA LYS A 94 11.99 -5.00 0.63
C LYS A 94 12.79 -3.81 1.11
N ASP A 95 14.03 -4.04 1.50
CA ASP A 95 14.88 -3.00 2.08
C ASP A 95 15.31 -1.99 1.01
N ALA A 96 15.52 -2.42 -0.24
CA ALA A 96 15.83 -1.53 -1.36
C ALA A 96 14.63 -0.63 -1.73
N PHE A 97 13.41 -1.19 -1.72
CA PHE A 97 12.17 -0.44 -1.93
C PHE A 97 11.98 0.64 -0.87
N ARG A 98 12.12 0.24 0.40
CA ARG A 98 12.04 1.14 1.56
C ARG A 98 13.11 2.24 1.51
N ALA A 99 14.37 1.87 1.32
CA ALA A 99 15.48 2.83 1.29
C ALA A 99 15.28 3.87 0.18
N THR A 100 14.93 3.44 -1.04
CA THR A 100 14.74 4.33 -2.18
C THR A 100 13.61 5.33 -1.95
N LEU A 101 12.49 4.91 -1.35
CA LEU A 101 11.38 5.81 -1.05
C LEU A 101 11.71 6.80 0.08
N LEU A 102 12.44 6.38 1.11
CA LEU A 102 12.81 7.26 2.22
C LEU A 102 13.91 8.27 1.85
N GLU A 103 14.77 7.93 0.89
CA GLU A 103 15.77 8.84 0.32
C GLU A 103 15.19 9.81 -0.73
N PHE A 104 14.00 9.50 -1.27
CA PHE A 104 13.39 10.32 -2.30
C PHE A 104 13.07 11.72 -1.79
N SER A 105 13.66 12.70 -2.48
CA SER A 105 13.32 14.11 -2.37
C SER A 105 13.14 14.67 -3.78
N ASP A 106 12.04 15.39 -3.99
CA ASP A 106 11.82 16.12 -5.23
C ASP A 106 11.66 17.59 -4.87
N GLU A 107 12.69 18.39 -5.16
CA GLU A 107 12.70 19.83 -4.90
C GLU A 107 11.73 20.59 -5.82
N HIS A 108 11.29 20.00 -6.93
CA HIS A 108 10.54 20.67 -7.99
C HIS A 108 9.02 20.46 -7.88
N GLN A 109 8.56 19.43 -7.15
CA GLN A 109 7.12 19.09 -7.03
C GLN A 109 6.55 19.13 -5.60
N GLN A 110 7.15 19.93 -4.72
CA GLN A 110 6.81 19.98 -3.28
C GLN A 110 5.43 20.56 -2.93
N GLU A 111 4.59 20.88 -3.91
CA GLU A 111 3.23 21.41 -3.67
C GLU A 111 2.11 20.47 -4.12
N ARG A 112 2.41 19.43 -4.91
CA ARG A 112 1.40 18.57 -5.54
C ARG A 112 1.60 17.11 -5.13
N PRO A 113 0.88 16.62 -4.10
CA PRO A 113 1.08 15.27 -3.56
C PRO A 113 1.01 14.17 -4.63
N LYS A 114 0.02 14.23 -5.53
CA LYS A 114 -0.11 13.27 -6.64
C LYS A 114 1.13 13.28 -7.55
N GLY A 115 1.60 14.46 -7.95
CA GLY A 115 2.77 14.58 -8.82
C GLY A 115 4.03 14.06 -8.15
N PHE A 116 4.24 14.49 -6.90
CA PHE A 116 5.35 14.04 -6.06
C PHE A 116 5.41 12.52 -5.92
N MET A 117 4.27 11.88 -5.65
CA MET A 117 4.22 10.42 -5.53
C MET A 117 4.39 9.70 -6.88
N MET A 118 3.92 10.26 -7.99
CA MET A 118 4.22 9.73 -9.32
C MET A 118 5.72 9.80 -9.61
N ALA A 119 6.40 10.90 -9.26
CA ALA A 119 7.84 11.04 -9.41
C ALA A 119 8.61 10.02 -8.54
N ALA A 120 8.14 9.74 -7.33
CA ALA A 120 8.69 8.68 -6.48
C ALA A 120 8.54 7.28 -7.11
N TRP A 121 7.41 6.98 -7.77
CA TRP A 121 7.23 5.73 -8.51
C TRP A 121 8.20 5.60 -9.68
N THR A 122 8.37 6.67 -10.44
CA THR A 122 9.36 6.71 -11.53
C THR A 122 10.77 6.47 -11.00
N LYS A 123 11.12 7.08 -9.85
CA LYS A 123 12.43 6.87 -9.21
C LYS A 123 12.68 5.40 -8.87
N LEU A 124 11.68 4.67 -8.38
CA LEU A 124 11.82 3.23 -8.10
C LEU A 124 12.14 2.43 -9.36
N CYS A 125 11.54 2.78 -10.51
CA CYS A 125 11.82 2.14 -11.79
C CYS A 125 13.22 2.50 -12.31
N ASP A 126 13.58 3.79 -12.28
CA ASP A 126 14.87 4.29 -12.76
C ASP A 126 16.04 3.74 -11.94
N SER A 127 15.83 3.51 -10.64
CA SER A 127 16.79 2.87 -9.73
C SER A 127 16.82 1.34 -9.85
N GLY A 128 16.02 0.73 -10.73
CA GLY A 128 15.99 -0.73 -10.95
C GLY A 128 15.36 -1.53 -9.80
N VAL A 129 14.73 -0.86 -8.84
CA VAL A 129 14.07 -1.50 -7.69
C VAL A 129 12.80 -2.22 -8.12
N ILE A 130 12.11 -1.67 -9.11
CA ILE A 130 10.99 -2.33 -9.79
C ILE A 130 11.29 -2.47 -11.28
N SER A 131 10.84 -3.58 -11.87
CA SER A 131 10.92 -3.78 -13.32
C SER A 131 9.99 -2.81 -14.05
N ARG A 132 10.24 -2.61 -15.35
CA ARG A 132 9.37 -1.79 -16.19
C ARG A 132 7.94 -2.32 -16.26
N GLU A 133 7.78 -3.64 -16.34
CA GLU A 133 6.47 -4.31 -16.30
C GLU A 133 5.70 -3.99 -15.00
N ASN A 134 6.38 -4.08 -13.85
CA ASN A 134 5.79 -3.74 -12.56
C ASN A 134 5.46 -2.24 -12.44
N PHE A 135 6.29 -1.38 -13.02
CA PHE A 135 6.02 0.05 -13.11
C PHE A 135 4.74 0.34 -13.91
N ASP A 136 4.60 -0.26 -15.10
CA ASP A 136 3.46 -0.06 -15.99
C ASP A 136 2.16 -0.62 -15.38
N ALA A 137 2.21 -1.79 -14.73
CA ALA A 137 1.09 -2.34 -13.97
C ALA A 137 0.65 -1.40 -12.83
N GLY A 138 1.62 -0.88 -12.05
CA GLY A 138 1.35 0.09 -11.00
C GLY A 138 0.76 1.41 -11.54
N LEU A 139 1.26 1.89 -12.68
CA LEU A 139 0.76 3.09 -13.35
C LEU A 139 -0.70 2.95 -13.78
N GLU A 140 -1.10 1.77 -14.25
CA GLU A 140 -2.50 1.50 -14.61
C GLU A 140 -3.42 1.61 -13.38
N VAL A 141 -3.01 1.01 -12.25
CA VAL A 141 -3.76 1.08 -10.98
C VAL A 141 -3.85 2.51 -10.44
N MET A 142 -2.73 3.24 -10.42
CA MET A 142 -2.70 4.64 -9.96
C MET A 142 -3.56 5.55 -10.84
N THR A 143 -3.61 5.29 -12.14
CA THR A 143 -4.47 6.04 -13.07
C THR A 143 -5.94 5.79 -12.78
N ALA A 144 -6.34 4.52 -12.61
CA ALA A 144 -7.69 4.14 -12.23
C ALA A 144 -8.10 4.70 -10.86
N CYS A 145 -7.15 4.82 -9.92
CA CYS A 145 -7.40 5.33 -8.57
C CYS A 145 -7.11 6.83 -8.41
N GLY A 146 -6.75 7.53 -9.48
CA GLY A 146 -6.27 8.91 -9.46
C GLY A 146 -7.38 9.95 -9.22
N LEU A 147 -8.12 9.79 -8.11
CA LEU A 147 -9.32 10.53 -7.74
C LEU A 147 -9.15 12.04 -7.98
N GLN A 148 -9.97 12.59 -8.88
CA GLN A 148 -10.09 14.03 -9.09
C GLN A 148 -11.35 14.58 -8.41
N THR A 149 -12.36 13.75 -8.18
CA THR A 149 -13.61 14.08 -7.49
C THR A 149 -14.04 12.92 -6.57
N ARG A 150 -15.05 13.13 -5.71
CA ARG A 150 -15.63 12.04 -4.89
C ARG A 150 -16.37 11.00 -5.72
N GLU A 151 -16.84 11.36 -6.91
CA GLU A 151 -17.60 10.47 -7.79
C GLU A 151 -16.70 9.37 -8.38
N HIS A 152 -15.39 9.60 -8.45
CA HIS A 152 -14.40 8.64 -8.92
C HIS A 152 -14.16 7.48 -7.92
N LEU A 153 -14.88 7.42 -6.79
CA LEU A 153 -14.89 6.23 -5.93
C LEU A 153 -15.35 4.98 -6.69
N ARG A 154 -16.16 5.14 -7.75
CA ARG A 154 -16.49 4.05 -8.66
C ARG A 154 -15.24 3.45 -9.30
N ASP A 155 -14.29 4.28 -9.73
CA ASP A 155 -13.08 3.82 -10.41
C ASP A 155 -12.18 3.02 -9.45
N VAL A 156 -12.12 3.44 -8.18
CA VAL A 156 -11.45 2.68 -7.11
C VAL A 156 -12.10 1.31 -6.92
N ARG A 157 -13.44 1.22 -6.94
CA ARG A 157 -14.15 -0.07 -6.84
C ARG A 157 -13.88 -0.96 -8.05
N GLU A 158 -13.85 -0.42 -9.25
CA GLU A 158 -13.52 -1.17 -10.47
C GLU A 158 -12.06 -1.65 -10.46
N ALA A 159 -11.13 -0.82 -9.98
CA ALA A 159 -9.74 -1.23 -9.76
C ALA A 159 -9.65 -2.39 -8.75
N LEU A 160 -10.35 -2.31 -7.62
CA LEU A 160 -10.40 -3.39 -6.63
C LEU A 160 -10.94 -4.71 -7.20
N LYS A 161 -11.94 -4.66 -8.07
CA LYS A 161 -12.45 -5.87 -8.75
C LYS A 161 -11.44 -6.45 -9.72
N LYS A 162 -10.74 -5.58 -10.47
CA LYS A 162 -9.80 -6.00 -11.52
C LYS A 162 -8.49 -6.54 -10.95
N TYR A 163 -7.92 -5.86 -9.95
CA TYR A 163 -6.57 -6.14 -9.45
C TYR A 163 -6.57 -6.84 -8.08
N GLY A 164 -7.71 -6.86 -7.40
CA GLY A 164 -7.80 -7.33 -6.03
C GLY A 164 -7.31 -6.29 -5.01
N GLY A 165 -7.31 -6.68 -3.75
CA GLY A 165 -6.98 -5.83 -2.62
C GLY A 165 -8.15 -5.65 -1.65
N LEU A 166 -8.06 -4.59 -0.84
CA LEU A 166 -8.93 -4.33 0.29
C LEU A 166 -9.67 -2.99 0.11
N TRP A 167 -10.97 -3.01 0.28
CA TRP A 167 -11.77 -1.79 0.39
C TRP A 167 -12.30 -1.62 1.81
N CYS A 168 -12.09 -0.43 2.38
CA CYS A 168 -12.57 -0.05 3.71
C CYS A 168 -13.62 1.04 3.56
N HIS A 169 -14.91 0.67 3.59
CA HIS A 169 -15.98 1.65 3.43
C HIS A 169 -16.42 2.22 4.79
N SER A 170 -16.06 3.48 5.04
CA SER A 170 -16.26 4.16 6.32
C SER A 170 -17.72 4.32 6.75
N SER A 171 -18.67 4.49 5.82
CA SER A 171 -20.07 4.75 6.17
C SER A 171 -20.91 3.48 6.39
N THR A 172 -20.54 2.35 5.79
CA THR A 172 -21.27 1.07 5.96
C THR A 172 -20.50 0.05 6.80
N LYS A 173 -19.27 0.37 7.24
CA LYS A 173 -18.34 -0.55 7.91
C LYS A 173 -18.15 -1.86 7.14
N GLU A 174 -18.25 -1.78 5.81
CA GLU A 174 -18.08 -2.94 4.95
C GLU A 174 -16.61 -3.11 4.58
N ILE A 175 -16.17 -4.37 4.64
CA ILE A 175 -14.85 -4.79 4.20
C ILE A 175 -15.04 -5.66 2.97
N TRP A 176 -14.34 -5.32 1.90
CA TRP A 176 -14.30 -6.11 0.68
C TRP A 176 -12.87 -6.54 0.42
N VAL A 177 -12.66 -7.84 0.21
CA VAL A 177 -11.36 -8.43 -0.15
C VAL A 177 -11.52 -9.08 -1.51
N ASP A 178 -10.70 -8.66 -2.47
CA ASP A 178 -10.70 -9.14 -3.85
C ASP A 178 -12.10 -9.11 -4.50
N GLY A 179 -12.80 -8.00 -4.31
CA GLY A 179 -14.14 -7.79 -4.85
C GLY A 179 -15.25 -8.57 -4.16
N LYS A 180 -14.97 -9.30 -3.05
CA LYS A 180 -15.98 -10.02 -2.26
C LYS A 180 -16.14 -9.40 -0.88
N ARG A 181 -17.39 -9.17 -0.47
CA ARG A 181 -17.71 -8.71 0.88
C ARG A 181 -17.29 -9.77 1.91
N ARG A 182 -16.59 -9.35 2.95
CA ARG A 182 -16.15 -10.19 4.07
C ARG A 182 -16.91 -9.81 5.32
N HIS A 183 -17.91 -10.63 5.65
CA HIS A 183 -18.73 -10.44 6.86
C HIS A 183 -18.02 -10.86 8.15
N ASN A 184 -16.92 -11.62 8.03
CA ASN A 184 -16.14 -12.15 9.14
C ASN A 184 -14.98 -11.23 9.57
N LEU A 185 -14.91 -10.03 8.99
CA LEU A 185 -13.88 -9.04 9.30
C LEU A 185 -14.55 -7.80 9.90
N GLU A 186 -13.89 -7.16 10.87
CA GLU A 186 -14.26 -5.87 11.43
C GLU A 186 -13.15 -4.83 11.24
N LEU A 187 -13.55 -3.56 11.10
CA LEU A 187 -12.65 -2.40 11.07
C LEU A 187 -12.41 -1.94 12.51
N LYS A 188 -11.23 -2.23 13.05
CA LYS A 188 -10.78 -1.74 14.36
C LYS A 188 -10.15 -0.35 14.20
N LYS A 189 -10.81 0.69 14.72
CA LYS A 189 -10.37 2.10 14.61
C LYS A 189 -8.94 2.31 15.09
N TYR A 190 -8.10 2.95 14.27
CA TYR A 190 -6.90 3.63 14.74
C TYR A 190 -7.08 5.12 14.47
N ASN A 191 -6.87 5.94 15.51
CA ASN A 191 -6.74 7.40 15.49
C ASN A 191 -7.79 8.21 14.68
N HIS A 192 -8.63 8.94 15.42
CA HIS A 192 -9.49 9.97 14.85
C HIS A 192 -8.66 11.18 14.39
N THR A 193 -8.76 11.58 13.11
CA THR A 193 -8.34 12.91 12.66
C THR A 193 -9.56 13.77 12.37
N VAL A 194 -9.72 14.86 13.14
CA VAL A 194 -10.84 15.81 13.00
C VAL A 194 -10.28 17.11 12.40
N GLN A 195 -10.86 17.59 11.31
CA GLN A 195 -10.50 18.88 10.71
C GLN A 195 -11.76 19.75 10.57
N GLY A 196 -11.75 20.93 11.17
CA GLY A 196 -12.86 21.90 11.04
C GLY A 196 -14.22 21.40 11.53
N GLY A 197 -14.26 20.51 12.53
CA GLY A 197 -15.49 19.94 13.08
C GLY A 197 -16.18 18.88 12.21
N LYS A 198 -15.55 18.43 11.11
CA LYS A 198 -16.04 17.31 10.29
C LYS A 198 -15.10 16.12 10.39
N GLU A 199 -15.67 14.95 10.67
CA GLU A 199 -15.00 13.65 10.53
C GLU A 199 -14.79 13.38 9.03
N LEU A 200 -13.53 13.23 8.59
CA LEU A 200 -13.19 13.17 7.16
C LEU A 200 -13.06 11.74 6.62
N SER A 201 -12.78 10.74 7.45
CA SER A 201 -12.85 9.32 7.13
C SER A 201 -12.75 8.47 8.41
N GLN A 202 -13.29 7.24 8.35
CA GLN A 202 -13.08 6.19 9.34
C GLN A 202 -12.42 5.01 8.62
N GLY A 203 -11.17 4.72 8.95
CA GLY A 203 -10.40 3.55 8.54
C GLY A 203 -9.92 2.81 9.78
N GLY A 204 -9.54 1.57 9.60
CA GLY A 204 -9.26 0.68 10.71
C GLY A 204 -8.39 -0.49 10.30
N VAL A 205 -7.80 -1.12 11.31
CA VAL A 205 -7.11 -2.39 11.21
C VAL A 205 -8.13 -3.51 11.06
N LEU A 206 -7.88 -4.44 10.14
CA LEU A 206 -8.70 -5.64 10.00
C LEU A 206 -8.53 -6.54 11.22
N ARG A 207 -9.64 -6.92 11.84
CA ARG A 207 -9.67 -8.00 12.83
C ARG A 207 -10.67 -9.06 12.38
N ILE A 208 -10.33 -10.33 12.62
CA ILE A 208 -11.24 -11.46 12.45
C ILE A 208 -12.14 -11.53 13.68
N LEU A 209 -13.44 -11.76 13.45
CA LEU A 209 -14.42 -12.03 14.51
C LEU A 209 -14.47 -13.51 14.87
#